data_AF-A0A1E8PSL2-F1
#
_entry.id   AF-A0A1E8PSL2-F1
#
_cell.length_a   1.000
_cell.length_b   1.000
_cell.length_c   1.000
_cell.angle_alpha   90.00
_cell.angle_beta   90.00
_cell.angle_gamma   90.00
#
_symmetry.space_group_name_H-M   'P 1'
#
loop_
_entity.id
_entity.type
_entity.pdbx_description
1 polymer ?
#
loop_
_entity_poly.entity_id
_entity_poly.type
_entity_poly.pdbx_seq_one_letter_code
_entity_poly.pdbx_strand_id
1 'polypeptide(L)' 'MTGINLQIAAGSMTVLIGASGSGKTTLIHLIARFFDASVGAPLVGGVDVRDMFSEQLAGQISQIFQDSYLF' A
#
# COMPACT_ATOMS: atom_id res chain seq x y z
N MET A 1 11.43 -7.84 1.78
CA MET A 1 10.23 -8.66 2.08
C MET A 1 10.00 -9.61 0.92
N THR A 2 9.60 -10.86 1.20
CA THR A 2 9.37 -11.88 0.17
C THR A 2 8.13 -12.70 0.54
N GLY A 3 7.33 -13.11 -0.45
CA GLY A 3 6.24 -14.08 -0.26
C GLY A 3 5.01 -13.57 0.50
N ILE A 4 4.71 -12.27 0.44
CA ILE A 4 3.50 -11.71 1.05
C ILE A 4 2.30 -12.02 0.15
N ASN A 5 1.31 -12.73 0.70
CA ASN A 5 -0.02 -12.87 0.12
C ASN A 5 -1.02 -12.29 1.12
N LEU A 6 -1.67 -11.19 0.74
CA LEU A 6 -2.60 -10.45 1.60
C LEU A 6 -3.82 -10.03 0.76
N GLN A 7 -5.00 -10.29 1.29
CA GLN A 7 -6.27 -9.81 0.73
C GLN A 7 -7.01 -9.01 1.82
N ILE A 8 -7.33 -7.76 1.50
CA ILE A 8 -8.11 -6.87 2.38
C ILE A 8 -9.52 -6.78 1.79
N ALA A 9 -10.53 -7.17 2.57
CA ALA A 9 -11.91 -7.13 2.11
C ALA A 9 -12.43 -5.68 2.06
N ALA A 10 -13.24 -5.35 1.06
CA ALA A 10 -13.90 -4.05 0.98
C ALA A 10 -14.78 -3.81 2.22
N GLY A 11 -14.77 -2.58 2.74
CA GLY A 11 -15.53 -2.20 3.95
C GLY A 11 -14.98 -2.77 5.25
N SER A 12 -13.79 -3.38 5.25
CA SER A 12 -13.14 -3.89 6.45
C SER A 12 -12.04 -2.97 6.97
N MET A 13 -11.77 -3.06 8.28
CA MET A 13 -10.59 -2.50 8.90
C MET A 13 -9.57 -3.62 9.14
N THR A 14 -8.41 -3.52 8.49
CA THR A 14 -7.30 -4.47 8.67
C THR A 14 -6.17 -3.81 9.44
N VAL A 15 -5.66 -4.49 10.48
CA VAL A 15 -4.53 -4.01 11.29
C VAL A 15 -3.28 -4.83 10.96
N LEU A 16 -2.19 -4.14 10.61
CA LEU A 16 -0.90 -4.76 10.32
C LEU A 16 0.06 -4.60 11.53
N ILE A 17 0.38 -5.71 12.20
CA ILE A 17 1.22 -5.74 13.40
C ILE A 17 2.53 -6.46 13.11
N GLY A 18 3.63 -5.97 13.66
CA GLY A 18 4.94 -6.58 13.55
C GLY A 18 6.05 -5.73 14.16
N ALA A 19 7.21 -6.33 14.44
CA ALA A 19 8.37 -5.64 15.01
C ALA A 19 8.83 -4.44 14.16
N SER A 20 9.56 -3.49 14.76
CA SER A 20 10.21 -2.42 13.99
C SER A 20 11.12 -3.02 12.90
N GLY A 21 11.13 -2.43 11.71
CA GLY A 21 11.89 -2.96 10.57
C GLY A 21 11.28 -4.18 9.86
N SER A 22 10.13 -4.71 10.31
CA SER A 22 9.48 -5.86 9.64
C SER A 22 8.91 -5.55 8.25
N GLY A 23 9.00 -4.29 7.79
CA GLY A 23 8.56 -3.86 6.46
C GLY A 23 7.10 -3.41 6.34
N LYS A 24 6.41 -3.14 7.46
CA LYS A 24 5.02 -2.62 7.45
C LYS A 24 4.85 -1.37 6.59
N THR A 25 5.70 -0.37 6.83
CA THR A 25 5.71 0.89 6.06
C THR A 25 6.04 0.62 4.59
N THR A 26 6.99 -0.28 4.32
CA THR A 26 7.31 -0.70 2.95
C THR A 26 6.11 -1.30 2.23
N LEU A 27 5.34 -2.17 2.89
CA LEU A 27 4.12 -2.76 2.31
C LEU A 27 3.07 -1.69 1.97
N ILE A 28 2.83 -0.76 2.89
CA ILE A 28 1.88 0.35 2.68
C ILE A 28 2.34 1.21 1.49
N HIS A 29 3.64 1.52 1.40
CA HIS A 29 4.20 2.31 0.32
C HIS A 29 4.14 1.62 -1.05
N LEU A 30 4.20 0.29 -1.11
CA LEU A 30 3.98 -0.46 -2.36
C LEU A 30 2.52 -0.40 -2.82
N ILE A 31 1.56 -0.49 -1.89
CA ILE A 31 0.12 -0.36 -2.19
C ILE A 31 -0.20 1.06 -2.68
N ALA A 32 0.38 2.08 -2.04
CA ALA A 32 0.24 3.48 -2.43
C ALA A 32 1.15 3.88 -3.61
N ARG A 33 1.89 2.93 -4.19
CA ARG A 33 2.83 3.13 -5.33
C ARG A 33 3.84 4.26 -5.12
N PHE A 34 4.35 4.42 -3.90
CA PHE A 34 5.57 5.21 -3.67
C PHE A 34 6.81 4.50 -4.24
N PHE A 35 6.75 3.17 -4.36
CA PHE A 35 7.73 2.33 -5.03
C PHE A 35 7.02 1.22 -5.81
N ASP A 36 7.66 0.69 -6.85
CA ASP A 36 7.17 -0.48 -7.56
C ASP A 36 7.68 -1.78 -6.95
N ALA A 37 6.80 -2.79 -6.90
CA ALA A 37 7.20 -4.14 -6.49
C ALA A 37 8.07 -4.78 -7.57
N SER A 38 9.22 -5.32 -7.16
CA SER A 38 10.12 -6.05 -8.08
C SER A 38 9.52 -7.37 -8.56
N VAL A 39 8.67 -8.00 -7.74
CA VAL A 39 7.97 -9.26 -8.03
C VAL A 39 6.57 -9.20 -7.43
N GLY A 40 5.59 -9.76 -8.14
CA GLY A 40 4.18 -9.74 -7.72
C GLY A 40 3.42 -8.51 -8.23
N ALA A 41 2.19 -8.36 -7.76
CA ALA A 41 1.26 -7.32 -8.19
C ALA A 41 0.41 -6.82 -7.02
N PRO A 42 0.69 -5.64 -6.45
CA PRO A 42 -0.23 -4.97 -5.55
C PRO A 42 -1.48 -4.55 -6.34
N LEU A 43 -2.65 -5.00 -5.90
CA LEU A 43 -3.92 -4.72 -6.58
C LEU A 43 -4.79 -3.80 -5.74
N VAL A 44 -5.37 -2.78 -6.37
CA VAL A 44 -6.40 -1.91 -5.80
C VAL A 44 -7.63 -2.02 -6.70
N GLY A 45 -8.79 -2.37 -6.12
CA GLY A 45 -9.99 -2.64 -6.92
C GLY A 45 -9.83 -3.77 -7.97
N GLY A 46 -8.84 -4.66 -7.79
CA GLY A 46 -8.54 -5.75 -8.72
C GLY A 46 -7.59 -5.38 -9.87
N VAL A 47 -7.11 -4.14 -9.95
CA VAL A 47 -6.18 -3.68 -10.98
C VAL A 47 -4.81 -3.43 -10.34
N ASP A 48 -3.73 -3.79 -11.05
CA ASP A 48 -2.38 -3.51 -10.60
C ASP A 48 -2.16 -2.00 -10.50
N VAL A 49 -1.60 -1.54 -9.39
CA VAL A 49 -1.33 -0.12 -9.16
C VAL A 49 -0.45 0.49 -10.23
N ARG A 50 0.41 -0.31 -10.89
CA ARG A 50 1.27 0.11 -12.00
C ARG A 50 0.51 0.47 -13.26
N ASP A 51 -0.65 -0.14 -13.47
CA ASP A 51 -1.51 0.06 -14.64
C ASP A 51 -2.55 1.19 -14.42
N MET A 52 -2.54 1.83 -13.25
CA MET A 52 -3.40 2.97 -12.94
C MET A 52 -2.73 4.31 -13.28
N PHE A 53 -3.54 5.28 -13.71
CA PHE A 53 -3.15 6.68 -13.69
C PHE A 53 -2.97 7.17 -12.25
N SER A 54 -2.00 8.05 -12.02
CA SER A 54 -1.66 8.55 -10.68
C SER A 54 -2.84 9.21 -9.97
N GLU A 55 -3.66 9.96 -10.70
CA GLU A 55 -4.84 10.64 -10.19
C GLU A 55 -5.92 9.63 -9.75
N GLN A 56 -6.09 8.54 -10.52
CA GLN A 56 -7.05 7.49 -10.18
C GLN A 56 -6.64 6.74 -8.91
N LEU A 57 -5.35 6.42 -8.77
CA LEU A 57 -4.83 5.75 -7.58
C LEU A 57 -4.92 6.66 -6.35
N ALA A 58 -4.53 7.94 -6.50
CA ALA A 58 -4.62 8.93 -5.44
C ALA A 58 -6.08 9.18 -5.00
N GLY A 59 -7.05 9.05 -5.90
CA GLY A 59 -8.48 9.12 -5.56
C GLY A 59 -8.99 7.92 -4.75
N GLN A 60 -8.26 6.81 -4.69
CA GLN A 60 -8.64 5.60 -3.98
C GLN A 60 -7.87 5.37 -2.68
N ILE A 61 -6.72 6.02 -2.50
CA ILE A 61 -5.82 5.81 -1.36
C ILE A 61 -5.63 7.12 -0.61
N SER A 62 -5.87 7.09 0.69
CA SER A 62 -5.46 8.14 1.61
C SER A 62 -4.52 7.55 2.65
N GLN A 63 -3.34 8.16 2.82
CA GLN A 63 -2.35 7.76 3.80
C GLN A 63 -2.16 8.87 4.83
N ILE A 64 -2.30 8.51 6.10
CA ILE A 64 -1.99 9.38 7.24
C ILE A 64 -0.59 8.99 7.73
N PHE A 65 0.34 9.95 7.71
CA PHE A 65 1.73 9.73 8.12
C PHE A 65 1.89 9.89 9.63
N GLN A 66 2.83 9.14 10.22
CA GLN A 66 3.13 9.25 11.66
C GLN A 66 3.78 10.61 12.00
N ASP A 67 4.65 11.11 11.12
CA ASP A 67 5.20 12.46 11.20
C ASP A 67 4.49 13.33 10.16
N SER A 68 3.68 14.28 10.64
CA SER A 68 3.03 15.27 9.78
C SER A 68 4.02 16.37 9.40
N TYR A 69 4.39 16.44 8.14
CA TYR A 69 5.09 17.61 7.60
C TYR A 69 4.06 18.71 7.30
N LEU A 70 3.94 19.67 8.22
CA LEU A 70 3.16 20.89 8.03
C LEU A 70 4.09 21.96 7.45
N PHE A 71 3.73 22.50 6.29
CA PHE A 71 4.31 23.71 5.70
C PHE A 71 3.20 24.68 5.31
#